data_AF-A0A524C7X9-F1
#
_entry.id   AF-A0A524C7X9-F1
#
_cell.length_a   1.000
_cell.length_b   1.000
_cell.length_c   1.000
_cell.angle_alpha   90.00
_cell.angle_beta   90.00
_cell.angle_gamma   90.00
#
_symmetry.space_group_name_H-M   'P 1'
#
loop_
_entity.id
_entity.type
_entity.pdbx_description
1 polymer ?
#
loop_
_entity_poly.entity_id
_entity_poly.type
_entity_poly.pdbx_seq_one_letter_code
_entity_poly.pdbx_strand_id
1 'polypeptide(L)'
;MSDSEELVKKLIDADTERRIYKITEGVQRLNGIGRVQYIQIDLPKIPEPIEEKLEEAFDSALDDGFYINRTIVLEQMDAGDSFLRTLNALRKLYLVTNSLSIYEIQAVVNIDYKGERMDIILTYDPGEHDISLVSVSKKEEFFKILEYVRFFWCKSRPRI
;
A
#
# COMPACT_ATOMS: atom_id res chain seq x y z
N MET A 1 -0.72 -6.67 -23.28
CA MET A 1 -1.91 -6.77 -22.41
C MET A 1 -2.42 -8.19 -22.58
N SER A 2 -2.30 -9.00 -21.54
CA SER A 2 -2.67 -10.42 -21.58
C SER A 2 -4.17 -10.59 -21.34
N ASP A 3 -4.77 -11.63 -21.90
CA ASP A 3 -6.20 -11.97 -21.80
C ASP A 3 -6.72 -12.01 -20.33
N SER A 4 -5.82 -12.23 -19.36
CA SER A 4 -6.10 -12.16 -17.92
C SER A 4 -6.49 -10.75 -17.43
N GLU A 5 -5.89 -9.68 -17.95
CA GLU A 5 -6.19 -8.30 -17.53
C GLU A 5 -7.57 -7.84 -18.01
N GLU A 6 -8.00 -8.32 -19.17
CA GLU A 6 -9.32 -8.03 -19.75
C GLU A 6 -10.45 -8.81 -19.06
N LEU A 7 -10.16 -10.01 -18.56
CA LEU A 7 -11.08 -10.82 -17.74
C LEU A 7 -11.30 -10.21 -16.34
N VAL A 8 -10.24 -9.69 -15.71
CA VAL A 8 -10.33 -9.03 -14.40
C VAL A 8 -11.23 -7.78 -14.47
N LYS A 9 -11.13 -6.99 -15.54
CA LYS A 9 -12.01 -5.83 -15.76
C LYS A 9 -13.49 -6.19 -15.96
N LYS A 10 -13.82 -7.41 -16.36
CA LYS A 10 -15.21 -7.87 -16.54
C LYS A 10 -15.86 -8.34 -15.25
N LEU A 11 -15.07 -8.66 -14.22
CA LEU A 11 -15.55 -9.19 -12.94
C LEU A 11 -15.69 -8.12 -11.85
N ILE A 12 -14.95 -7.02 -11.96
CA ILE A 12 -14.98 -5.91 -11.00
C ILE A 12 -15.87 -4.79 -11.55
N ASP A 13 -16.85 -4.35 -10.77
CA ASP A 13 -17.70 -3.22 -11.14
C ASP A 13 -16.92 -1.89 -11.14
N ALA A 14 -17.44 -0.89 -11.87
CA ALA A 14 -16.74 0.37 -12.07
C ALA A 14 -16.48 1.16 -10.77
N ASP A 15 -17.34 1.03 -9.76
CA ASP A 15 -17.18 1.77 -8.51
C ASP A 15 -16.14 1.12 -7.60
N THR A 16 -16.10 -0.21 -7.56
CA THR A 16 -15.02 -0.96 -6.91
C THR A 16 -13.67 -0.67 -7.58
N GLU A 17 -13.61 -0.68 -8.90
CA GLU A 17 -12.38 -0.39 -9.64
C GLU A 17 -11.87 1.04 -9.37
N ARG A 18 -12.78 2.03 -9.31
CA ARG A 18 -12.44 3.40 -8.91
C ARG A 18 -11.91 3.48 -7.48
N ARG A 19 -12.48 2.72 -6.56
CA ARG A 19 -12.00 2.64 -5.16
C ARG A 19 -10.58 2.07 -5.12
N ILE A 20 -10.35 0.93 -5.77
CA ILE A 20 -9.03 0.32 -5.87
C ILE A 20 -8.01 1.34 -6.40
N TYR A 21 -8.33 2.02 -7.51
CA TYR A 21 -7.45 3.03 -8.10
C TYR A 21 -7.13 4.17 -7.13
N LYS A 22 -8.11 4.71 -6.42
CA LYS A 22 -7.91 5.77 -5.41
C LYS A 22 -6.99 5.32 -4.26
N ILE A 23 -7.13 4.07 -3.80
CA ILE A 23 -6.23 3.52 -2.77
C ILE A 23 -4.81 3.45 -3.33
N THR A 24 -4.64 2.90 -4.54
CA THR A 24 -3.34 2.82 -5.22
C THR A 24 -2.69 4.19 -5.36
N GLU A 25 -3.42 5.20 -5.83
CA GLU A 25 -2.90 6.58 -5.92
C GLU A 25 -2.45 7.12 -4.56
N GLY A 26 -3.25 6.91 -3.51
CA GLY A 26 -2.90 7.34 -2.15
C GLY A 26 -1.63 6.69 -1.63
N VAL A 27 -1.46 5.38 -1.85
CA VAL A 27 -0.25 4.64 -1.50
C VAL A 27 0.96 5.14 -2.30
N GLN A 28 0.77 5.43 -3.59
CA GLN A 28 1.85 5.89 -4.46
C GLN A 28 2.35 7.29 -4.12
N ARG A 29 1.50 8.12 -3.49
CA ARG A 29 1.91 9.42 -2.94
C ARG A 29 2.92 9.31 -1.80
N LEU A 30 3.05 8.15 -1.15
CA LEU A 30 4.08 7.91 -0.13
C LEU A 30 5.50 7.98 -0.73
N ASN A 31 5.66 7.67 -2.02
CA ASN A 31 6.93 7.86 -2.75
C ASN A 31 7.37 9.34 -2.82
N GLY A 32 6.45 10.28 -2.60
CA GLY A 32 6.77 11.70 -2.51
C GLY A 32 7.46 12.11 -1.20
N ILE A 33 7.45 11.24 -0.18
CA ILE A 33 8.06 11.46 1.14
C ILE A 33 9.49 10.91 1.17
N GLY A 34 9.70 9.76 0.55
CA GLY A 34 10.97 9.05 0.45
C GLY A 34 10.81 7.77 -0.38
N ARG A 35 11.82 6.91 -0.32
CA ARG A 35 11.81 5.63 -1.04
C ARG A 35 11.07 4.57 -0.22
N VAL A 36 9.85 4.22 -0.63
CA VAL A 36 9.09 3.13 -0.03
C VAL A 36 9.82 1.80 -0.27
N GLN A 37 10.04 1.03 0.78
CA GLN A 37 10.67 -0.30 0.73
C GLN A 37 9.62 -1.40 0.70
N TYR A 38 8.61 -1.30 1.58
CA TYR A 38 7.56 -2.29 1.74
C TYR A 38 6.22 -1.60 1.98
N ILE A 39 5.16 -2.21 1.45
CA ILE A 39 3.77 -1.90 1.80
C ILE A 39 3.19 -3.13 2.49
N GLN A 40 2.48 -2.92 3.58
CA GLN A 40 1.75 -3.94 4.32
C GLN A 40 0.28 -3.55 4.31
N ILE A 41 -0.58 -4.47 3.87
CA ILE A 41 -2.03 -4.27 3.82
C ILE A 41 -2.63 -5.19 4.87
N ASP A 42 -3.05 -4.58 5.98
CA ASP A 42 -3.67 -5.31 7.10
C ASP A 42 -5.15 -5.54 6.82
N LEU A 43 -5.56 -6.80 6.93
CA LEU A 43 -6.93 -7.21 6.68
C LEU A 43 -7.66 -7.46 8.00
N PRO A 44 -8.99 -7.27 8.04
CA PRO A 44 -9.81 -7.71 9.16
C PRO A 44 -9.73 -9.23 9.32
N LYS A 45 -10.32 -9.79 10.38
CA LYS A 45 -10.40 -11.25 10.53
C LYS A 45 -11.12 -11.87 9.33
N ILE A 46 -10.47 -12.83 8.68
CA ILE A 46 -10.97 -13.51 7.49
C ILE A 46 -11.41 -14.93 7.88
N PRO A 47 -12.50 -15.47 7.31
CA PRO A 47 -12.87 -16.87 7.48
C PRO A 47 -11.82 -17.82 6.85
N GLU A 48 -11.53 -18.95 7.49
CA GLU A 48 -10.54 -19.93 7.04
C GLU A 48 -10.62 -20.31 5.55
N PRO A 49 -11.81 -20.55 4.94
CA PRO A 49 -11.88 -20.90 3.51
C PRO A 49 -11.39 -19.80 2.55
N ILE A 50 -11.31 -18.56 3.02
CA ILE A 50 -10.79 -17.42 2.25
C ILE A 50 -9.31 -17.20 2.59
N GLU A 51 -8.88 -17.48 3.83
CA GLU A 51 -7.46 -17.42 4.21
C GLU A 51 -6.62 -18.37 3.35
N GLU A 52 -7.05 -19.62 3.16
CA GLU A 52 -6.35 -20.59 2.28
C GLU A 52 -6.22 -20.06 0.84
N LYS A 53 -7.28 -19.45 0.30
CA LYS A 53 -7.25 -18.84 -1.04
C LYS A 53 -6.32 -17.63 -1.12
N LEU A 54 -6.16 -16.89 -0.03
CA LEU A 54 -5.22 -15.77 0.05
C LEU A 54 -3.79 -16.27 0.10
N GLU A 55 -3.51 -17.32 0.87
CA GLU A 55 -2.19 -17.98 0.89
C GLU A 55 -1.79 -18.48 -0.50
N GLU A 56 -2.72 -19.09 -1.24
CA GLU A 56 -2.48 -19.53 -2.62
C GLU A 56 -2.33 -18.35 -3.61
N ALA A 57 -3.09 -17.27 -3.42
CA ALA A 57 -3.07 -16.12 -4.30
C ALA A 57 -1.87 -15.19 -4.06
N PHE A 58 -1.29 -15.19 -2.86
CA PHE A 58 -0.25 -14.25 -2.44
C PHE A 58 0.92 -15.02 -1.84
N ASP A 59 1.76 -15.61 -2.70
CA ASP A 59 2.88 -16.48 -2.33
C ASP A 59 4.25 -15.79 -2.43
N SER A 60 4.34 -14.58 -2.99
CA SER A 60 5.61 -13.89 -3.26
C SER A 60 5.52 -12.37 -3.09
N ALA A 61 6.31 -11.81 -2.18
CA ALA A 61 6.36 -10.37 -1.92
C ALA A 61 6.92 -9.56 -3.11
N LEU A 62 7.66 -10.21 -4.01
CA LEU A 62 8.28 -9.61 -5.20
C LEU A 62 7.33 -9.56 -6.40
N ASP A 63 6.26 -10.35 -6.38
CA ASP A 63 5.28 -10.43 -7.47
C ASP A 63 3.97 -9.74 -7.05
N ASP A 64 2.92 -10.50 -6.80
CA ASP A 64 1.58 -10.01 -6.45
C ASP A 64 1.39 -9.74 -4.95
N GLY A 65 2.36 -10.14 -4.12
CA GLY A 65 2.37 -9.99 -2.67
C GLY A 65 2.48 -11.32 -1.93
N PHE A 66 2.87 -11.25 -0.66
CA PHE A 66 2.98 -12.40 0.24
C PHE A 66 1.98 -12.27 1.38
N TYR A 67 1.08 -13.23 1.54
CA TYR A 67 0.11 -13.24 2.61
C TYR A 67 0.63 -14.00 3.83
N ILE A 68 0.64 -13.32 4.98
CA ILE A 68 1.04 -13.90 6.26
C ILE A 68 0.31 -13.19 7.40
N ASN A 69 -0.23 -13.96 8.36
CA ASN A 69 -0.86 -13.41 9.57
C ASN A 69 -1.90 -12.30 9.32
N ARG A 70 -2.76 -12.45 8.30
CA ARG A 70 -3.76 -11.46 7.86
C ARG A 70 -3.19 -10.18 7.23
N THR A 71 -1.94 -10.22 6.82
CA THR A 71 -1.25 -9.10 6.16
C THR A 71 -0.84 -9.52 4.77
N ILE A 72 -1.07 -8.68 3.76
CA ILE A 72 -0.42 -8.82 2.45
C ILE A 72 0.79 -7.89 2.41
N VAL A 73 1.97 -8.46 2.15
CA VAL A 73 3.24 -7.72 2.07
C VAL A 73 3.65 -7.57 0.61
N LEU A 74 3.94 -6.34 0.19
CA LEU A 74 4.41 -5.98 -1.15
C LEU A 74 5.78 -5.30 -1.04
N GLU A 75 6.83 -5.96 -1.52
CA GLU A 75 8.16 -5.34 -1.65
C GLU A 75 8.19 -4.41 -2.85
N GLN A 76 8.58 -3.16 -2.61
CA GLN A 76 8.62 -2.14 -3.65
C GLN A 76 9.98 -2.16 -4.35
N MET A 77 9.93 -2.33 -5.67
CA MET A 77 11.11 -2.26 -6.52
C MET A 77 11.35 -0.82 -6.97
N ASP A 78 12.61 -0.50 -7.25
CA ASP A 78 13.00 0.82 -7.79
C ASP A 78 12.47 1.11 -9.21
N ALA A 79 11.94 0.09 -9.88
CA ALA A 79 11.40 0.18 -11.23
C ALA A 79 9.93 0.62 -11.23
N GLY A 80 9.50 1.30 -12.31
CA GLY A 80 8.19 1.96 -12.47
C GLY A 80 6.94 1.07 -12.40
N ASP A 81 7.07 -0.23 -12.10
CA ASP A 81 5.96 -1.19 -11.99
C ASP A 81 5.28 -1.19 -10.60
N SER A 82 5.81 -0.46 -9.62
CA SER A 82 5.27 -0.35 -8.25
C SER A 82 3.77 0.02 -8.20
N PHE A 83 3.32 0.94 -9.06
CA PHE A 83 1.91 1.33 -9.15
C PHE A 83 1.04 0.15 -9.59
N LEU A 84 1.41 -0.48 -10.70
CA LEU A 84 0.63 -1.58 -11.30
C LEU A 84 0.60 -2.80 -10.39
N ARG A 85 1.70 -3.09 -9.69
CA ARG A 85 1.76 -4.18 -8.71
C ARG A 85 0.81 -3.94 -7.54
N THR A 86 0.83 -2.74 -6.97
CA THR A 86 -0.12 -2.36 -5.90
C THR A 86 -1.57 -2.44 -6.38
N LEU A 87 -1.84 -1.95 -7.61
CA LEU A 87 -3.17 -2.01 -8.24
C LEU A 87 -3.64 -3.47 -8.40
N ASN A 88 -2.77 -4.33 -8.93
CA ASN A 88 -3.09 -5.73 -9.19
C ASN A 88 -3.26 -6.53 -7.90
N ALA A 89 -2.45 -6.26 -6.87
CA ALA A 89 -2.61 -6.86 -5.55
C ALA A 89 -3.99 -6.53 -4.95
N LEU A 90 -4.44 -5.27 -5.03
CA LEU A 90 -5.76 -4.86 -4.55
C LEU A 90 -6.90 -5.48 -5.36
N ARG A 91 -6.77 -5.60 -6.68
CA ARG A 91 -7.73 -6.32 -7.52
C ARG A 91 -7.80 -7.80 -7.15
N LYS A 92 -6.65 -8.45 -6.96
CA LYS A 92 -6.56 -9.86 -6.56
C LYS A 92 -7.19 -10.09 -5.19
N LEU A 93 -6.93 -9.22 -4.23
CA LEU A 93 -7.57 -9.21 -2.91
C LEU A 93 -9.09 -9.17 -3.05
N TYR A 94 -9.62 -8.25 -3.86
CA TYR A 94 -11.06 -8.15 -4.09
C TYR A 94 -11.62 -9.43 -4.74
N LEU A 95 -10.95 -10.00 -5.73
CA LEU A 95 -11.41 -11.22 -6.40
C LEU A 95 -11.45 -12.43 -5.46
N VAL A 96 -10.50 -12.54 -4.53
CA VAL A 96 -10.46 -13.65 -3.56
C VAL A 96 -11.50 -13.49 -2.46
N THR A 97 -11.63 -12.28 -1.92
CA THR A 97 -12.46 -12.01 -0.74
C THR A 97 -13.87 -11.53 -1.06
N ASN A 98 -14.11 -11.14 -2.33
CA ASN A 98 -15.30 -10.42 -2.79
C ASN A 98 -15.59 -9.14 -1.97
N SER A 99 -14.54 -8.52 -1.43
CA SER A 99 -14.59 -7.37 -0.53
C SER A 99 -13.31 -6.55 -0.62
N LEU A 100 -13.41 -5.24 -0.42
CA LEU A 100 -12.23 -4.36 -0.29
C LEU A 100 -12.13 -3.83 1.14
N SER A 101 -12.27 -4.74 2.12
CA SER A 101 -12.16 -4.40 3.53
C SER A 101 -10.70 -4.42 3.96
N ILE A 102 -10.11 -3.24 4.04
CA ILE A 102 -8.74 -3.03 4.52
C ILE A 102 -8.84 -2.37 5.90
N TYR A 103 -8.13 -2.91 6.88
CA TYR A 103 -8.08 -2.32 8.22
C TYR A 103 -7.11 -1.14 8.25
N GLU A 104 -5.89 -1.35 7.74
CA GLU A 104 -4.84 -0.33 7.69
C GLU A 104 -3.86 -0.65 6.56
N ILE A 105 -3.20 0.38 6.03
CA ILE A 105 -2.04 0.21 5.14
C ILE A 105 -0.83 0.81 5.83
N GLN A 106 0.20 0.01 6.07
CA GLN A 106 1.48 0.47 6.60
C GLN A 106 2.54 0.49 5.50
N ALA A 107 3.48 1.43 5.59
CA ALA A 107 4.60 1.52 4.68
C ALA A 107 5.89 1.79 5.44
N VAL A 108 6.93 1.03 5.09
CA VAL A 108 8.30 1.32 5.52
C VAL A 108 8.93 2.22 4.47
N VAL A 109 9.32 3.42 4.87
CA VAL A 109 9.85 4.44 3.96
C VAL A 109 11.25 4.83 4.40
N ASN A 110 12.20 4.76 3.48
CA ASN A 110 13.54 5.29 3.68
C ASN A 110 13.58 6.76 3.24
N ILE A 111 13.94 7.65 4.15
CA ILE A 111 14.06 9.09 3.88
C ILE A 111 15.51 9.55 4.03
N ASP A 112 15.87 10.61 3.31
CA ASP A 112 17.08 11.39 3.56
C ASP A 112 16.67 12.67 4.32
N TYR A 113 17.02 12.73 5.60
CA TYR A 113 16.74 13.89 6.43
C TYR A 113 18.06 14.48 6.92
N LYS A 114 18.34 15.71 6.47
CA LYS A 114 19.57 16.45 6.81
C LYS A 114 20.87 15.70 6.47
N GLY A 115 20.86 14.88 5.42
CA GLY A 115 22.02 14.10 4.99
C GLY A 115 22.17 12.76 5.72
N GLU A 116 21.21 12.39 6.57
CA GLU A 116 21.15 11.09 7.23
C GLU A 116 20.00 10.25 6.66
N ARG A 117 20.28 8.98 6.34
CA ARG A 117 19.26 8.02 5.92
C ARG A 117 18.55 7.44 7.14
N MET A 118 17.23 7.42 7.09
CA MET A 118 16.40 6.93 8.19
C MET A 118 15.22 6.13 7.66
N ASP A 119 14.91 5.02 8.34
CA ASP A 119 13.68 4.29 8.11
C ASP A 119 12.59 4.81 9.05
N ILE A 120 11.43 5.09 8.45
CA ILE A 120 10.22 5.50 9.13
C ILE A 120 9.08 4.56 8.78
N ILE A 121 8.12 4.41 9.69
CA ILE A 121 6.90 3.65 9.45
C ILE A 121 5.74 4.64 9.39
N LEU A 122 5.05 4.64 8.26
CA LEU A 122 3.85 5.44 8.04
C LEU A 122 2.64 4.54 7.95
N THR A 123 1.51 5.00 8.44
CA THR A 123 0.21 4.42 8.13
C THR A 123 -0.53 5.33 7.17
N TYR A 124 -1.27 4.73 6.24
CA TYR A 124 -2.17 5.40 5.31
C TYR A 124 -3.58 4.88 5.56
N ASP A 125 -4.49 5.81 5.85
CA ASP A 125 -5.93 5.53 5.96
C ASP A 125 -6.59 5.78 4.59
N PRO A 126 -7.09 4.74 3.91
CA PRO A 126 -7.73 4.90 2.62
C PRO A 126 -9.11 5.57 2.67
N GLY A 127 -9.78 5.56 3.82
CA GLY A 127 -11.08 6.19 4.04
C GLY A 127 -10.98 7.70 4.27
N GLU A 128 -10.00 8.12 5.07
CA GLU A 128 -9.74 9.54 5.33
C GLU A 128 -8.77 10.19 4.32
N HIS A 129 -8.08 9.36 3.52
CA HIS A 129 -7.00 9.79 2.63
C HIS A 129 -5.92 10.59 3.37
N ASP A 130 -5.56 10.12 4.56
CA ASP A 130 -4.55 10.76 5.42
C ASP A 130 -3.46 9.78 5.86
N ILE A 131 -2.39 10.32 6.42
CA ILE A 131 -1.25 9.55 6.91
C ILE A 131 -0.92 9.87 8.36
N SER A 132 -0.38 8.88 9.06
CA SER A 132 0.20 9.05 10.39
C SER A 132 1.62 8.49 10.45
N LEU A 133 2.47 9.13 11.25
CA LEU A 133 3.81 8.62 11.57
C LEU A 133 3.71 7.70 12.77
N VAL A 134 4.03 6.42 12.59
CA VAL A 134 3.99 5.41 13.66
C VAL A 134 5.33 5.36 14.39
N SER A 135 6.42 5.34 13.63
CA SER A 135 7.75 5.12 14.18
C SER A 135 8.83 5.81 13.36
N VAL A 136 9.91 6.16 14.05
CA VAL A 136 11.17 6.65 13.49
C VAL A 136 12.30 5.88 14.14
N SER A 137 13.34 5.56 13.36
CA SER A 137 14.55 4.90 13.88
C SER A 137 15.23 5.67 15.03
N LYS A 138 15.18 7.02 15.02
CA LYS A 138 15.70 7.90 16.07
C LYS A 138 14.58 8.68 16.77
N LYS A 139 14.15 8.21 17.95
CA LYS A 139 12.98 8.75 18.68
C LYS A 139 13.03 10.26 18.96
N GLU A 140 14.22 10.82 19.18
CA GLU A 140 14.41 12.25 19.49
C GLU A 140 13.97 13.18 18.34
N GLU A 141 13.88 12.66 17.11
CA GLU A 141 13.52 13.43 15.93
C GLU A 141 12.04 13.32 15.55
N PHE A 142 11.24 12.52 16.29
CA PHE A 142 9.88 12.14 15.91
C PHE A 142 9.01 13.32 15.43
N PHE A 143 8.90 14.40 16.21
CA PHE A 143 8.06 15.54 15.84
C PHE A 143 8.56 16.29 14.60
N LYS A 144 9.88 16.38 14.43
CA LYS A 144 10.47 17.05 13.25
C LYS A 144 10.25 16.21 11.99
N ILE A 145 10.38 14.88 12.12
CA ILE A 145 10.09 13.95 11.02
C ILE A 145 8.59 13.96 10.70
N LEU A 146 7.71 14.07 11.70
CA LEU A 146 6.27 14.21 11.47
C LEU A 146 5.95 15.47 10.64
N GLU A 147 6.59 16.61 10.93
CA GLU A 147 6.44 17.82 10.12
C GLU A 147 6.97 17.64 8.70
N TYR A 148 8.14 17.01 8.53
CA TYR A 148 8.69 16.64 7.23
C TYR A 148 7.69 15.79 6.41
N VAL A 149 7.20 14.71 7.01
CA VAL A 149 6.23 13.78 6.41
C VAL A 149 4.97 14.51 5.96
N ARG A 150 4.38 15.32 6.84
CA ARG A 150 3.18 16.12 6.54
C ARG A 150 3.41 17.10 5.40
N PHE A 151 4.55 17.78 5.40
CA PHE A 151 4.89 18.73 4.34
C PHE A 151 4.96 18.06 2.96
N PHE A 152 5.64 16.92 2.84
CA PHE A 152 5.74 16.19 1.59
C PHE A 152 4.42 15.55 1.18
N TRP A 153 3.63 15.05 2.14
CA TRP A 153 2.28 14.55 1.88
C TRP A 153 1.33 15.63 1.33
N CYS A 154 1.34 16.83 1.92
CA CYS A 154 0.55 17.95 1.41
C CYS A 154 1.00 18.37 0.00
N LYS A 155 2.31 18.34 -0.27
CA LYS A 155 2.86 18.64 -1.61
C LYS A 155 2.52 17.59 -2.67
N SER A 156 2.36 16.34 -2.28
CA SER A 156 2.02 15.25 -3.21
C SER A 156 0.54 15.22 -3.59
N ARG A 157 -0.31 16.06 -2.99
CA ARG A 157 -1.72 16.17 -3.41
C ARG A 157 -1.78 16.75 -4.84
N PRO A 158 -2.57 16.15 -5.75
CA PRO A 158 -2.83 16.78 -7.04
C PRO A 158 -3.43 18.17 -6.80
N ARG A 159 -2.83 19.19 -7.44
CA ARG A 159 -3.41 20.54 -7.44
C ARG A 159 -4.67 20.47 -8.30
N ILE A 160 -5.82 20.53 -7.63
CA ILE A 160 -7.14 20.67 -8.26
C ILE A 160 -7.21 22.02 -8.96
#